data_AF-A0A482WBS2-F1
#
_entry.id   AF-A0A482WBS2-F1
#
_cell.length_a   1.000
_cell.length_b   1.000
_cell.length_c   1.000
_cell.angle_alpha   90.00
_cell.angle_beta   90.00
_cell.angle_gamma   90.00
#
_symmetry.space_group_name_H-M   'P 1'
#
loop_
_entity.id
_entity.type
_entity.pdbx_description
1 polymer ?
#
loop_
_entity_poly.entity_id
_entity_poly.type
_entity_poly.pdbx_seq_one_letter_code
_entity_poly.pdbx_strand_id
1 'polypeptide(L)'
;MEDGGEGVDEIPEEEKDDDIVSSAPTRKNDVKKKTCNFQCNTRIDELATPHKRMFLALWNEHAHHLPSEKVKHLKQLLQQLYAMTPEETAKYFAELKAEAKAAAMRKKLKQRLRKYLLEKHRQKQRERAHKLFKRLLKCGMTYAAENPVPPLVSIRLRYLSDIILEQLCDLRKVAVPNRSNTVADWMAIAVERLYYAAQLSINEMTDYEQLSAQHPDETAAAPDMHQPL
;
A
#
# COMPACT_ATOMS: atom_id res chain seq x y z
N MET A 1 51.38 6.09 -22.65
CA MET A 1 50.90 6.83 -21.47
C MET A 1 49.44 6.48 -21.33
N GLU A 2 49.22 5.51 -20.46
CA GLU A 2 47.93 5.05 -19.97
C GLU A 2 47.32 6.18 -19.13
N ASP A 3 46.00 6.37 -19.21
CA ASP A 3 45.18 6.27 -18.01
C ASP A 3 43.69 6.23 -18.38
N GLY A 4 43.07 5.07 -18.14
CA GLY A 4 41.64 4.85 -18.21
C GLY A 4 41.09 4.82 -16.78
N GLY A 5 40.31 5.83 -16.41
CA GLY A 5 39.60 5.86 -15.14
C GLY A 5 38.23 5.20 -15.27
N GLU A 6 38.15 3.90 -14.99
CA GLU A 6 36.90 3.19 -14.76
C GLU A 6 36.24 3.69 -13.46
N GLY A 7 35.09 4.35 -13.60
CA GLY A 7 34.18 4.64 -12.49
C GLY A 7 33.42 3.37 -12.11
N VAL A 8 33.84 2.73 -11.02
CA VAL A 8 33.13 1.62 -10.40
C VAL A 8 31.93 2.20 -9.63
N ASP A 9 30.73 2.07 -10.21
CA ASP A 9 29.48 2.37 -9.51
C ASP A 9 29.27 1.36 -8.37
N GLU A 10 29.31 1.87 -7.14
CA GLU A 10 28.98 1.14 -5.92
C GLU A 10 27.56 0.58 -6.00
N ILE A 11 27.48 -0.75 -6.03
CA ILE A 11 26.25 -1.52 -5.87
C ILE A 11 25.79 -1.35 -4.41
N PRO A 12 24.57 -0.86 -4.14
CA PRO A 12 24.05 -0.81 -2.78
C PRO A 12 23.82 -2.23 -2.29
N GLU A 13 24.52 -2.60 -1.22
CA GLU A 13 24.40 -3.90 -0.55
C GLU A 13 22.94 -4.23 -0.26
N GLU A 14 22.51 -5.39 -0.77
CA GLU A 14 21.24 -6.00 -0.42
C GLU A 14 21.26 -6.35 1.08
N GLU A 15 20.45 -5.65 1.87
CA GLU A 15 20.07 -6.08 3.22
C GLU A 15 19.42 -7.48 3.09
N LYS A 16 20.20 -8.51 3.43
CA LYS A 16 19.71 -9.88 3.67
C LYS A 16 18.69 -9.82 4.79
N ASP A 17 17.43 -10.06 4.44
CA ASP A 17 16.39 -10.42 5.39
C ASP A 17 16.82 -11.72 6.10
N ASP A 18 17.14 -11.64 7.38
CA ASP A 18 17.35 -12.81 8.24
C ASP A 18 16.03 -13.60 8.33
N ASP A 19 16.00 -14.70 7.58
CA ASP A 19 15.03 -15.76 7.73
C ASP A 19 15.02 -16.23 9.20
N ILE A 20 13.89 -16.00 9.88
CA ILE A 20 13.55 -16.64 11.14
C ILE A 20 13.40 -18.14 10.86
N VAL A 21 14.53 -18.85 10.92
CA VAL A 21 14.56 -20.31 10.96
C VAL A 21 13.88 -20.74 12.25
N SER A 22 12.72 -21.37 12.09
CA SER A 22 12.05 -22.15 13.13
C SER A 22 12.92 -23.38 13.45
N SER A 23 13.95 -23.17 14.27
CA SER A 23 14.80 -24.24 14.78
C SER A 23 14.07 -24.95 15.91
N ALA A 24 13.36 -26.02 15.55
CA ALA A 24 12.87 -27.01 16.50
C ALA A 24 14.03 -27.54 17.36
N PRO A 25 13.88 -27.68 18.69
CA PRO A 25 14.95 -28.20 19.53
C PRO A 25 15.09 -29.72 19.33
N THR A 26 16.10 -30.13 18.55
CA THR A 26 16.55 -31.53 18.51
C THR A 26 17.23 -31.88 19.82
N ARG A 27 16.51 -32.59 20.70
CA ARG A 27 17.05 -33.20 21.92
C ARG A 27 17.91 -34.40 21.53
N LYS A 28 19.20 -34.34 21.87
CA LYS A 28 20.11 -35.49 21.84
C LYS A 28 19.73 -36.45 22.99
N ASN A 29 19.52 -37.71 22.64
CA ASN A 29 19.24 -38.79 23.57
C ASN A 29 20.55 -39.28 24.19
N ASP A 30 20.82 -38.91 25.45
CA ASP A 30 21.80 -39.60 26.28
C ASP A 30 21.08 -40.59 27.20
N VAL A 31 21.12 -41.87 26.79
CA VAL A 31 20.65 -43.00 27.58
C VAL A 31 21.68 -43.29 28.68
N LYS A 32 21.40 -42.85 29.91
CA LYS A 32 22.00 -43.45 31.11
C LYS A 32 20.89 -43.83 32.09
N LYS A 33 20.69 -45.15 32.20
CA LYS A 33 19.83 -45.83 33.17
C LYS A 33 20.13 -45.32 34.59
N LYS A 34 19.14 -44.75 35.25
CA LYS A 34 19.08 -44.61 36.71
C LYS A 34 17.69 -45.01 37.19
N THR A 35 17.67 -46.16 37.86
CA THR A 35 16.75 -46.61 38.92
C THR A 35 15.38 -45.94 38.99
N CYS A 36 14.36 -46.73 38.65
CA CYS A 36 12.94 -46.49 38.81
C CYS A 36 12.55 -46.23 40.29
N ASN A 37 12.60 -44.97 40.72
CA ASN A 37 11.60 -44.46 41.64
C ASN A 37 10.45 -43.95 40.78
N PHE A 38 9.33 -44.69 40.76
CA PHE A 38 8.08 -44.21 40.18
C PHE A 38 7.58 -42.99 40.97
N GLN A 39 8.14 -41.82 40.70
CA GLN A 39 7.38 -40.58 40.82
C GLN A 39 6.36 -40.64 39.68
N CYS A 40 5.12 -41.01 40.01
CA CYS A 40 3.99 -40.84 39.12
C CYS A 40 4.06 -39.42 38.53
N ASN A 41 3.95 -39.31 37.21
CA ASN A 41 3.95 -38.03 36.51
C ASN A 41 2.82 -37.18 37.10
N THR A 42 3.15 -36.22 37.96
CA THR A 42 2.18 -35.31 38.58
C THR A 42 1.31 -34.62 37.52
N ARG A 43 1.88 -34.36 36.34
CA ARG A 43 1.16 -33.81 35.19
C ARG A 43 0.08 -34.73 34.62
N ILE A 44 0.30 -36.05 34.59
CA ILE A 44 -0.73 -37.00 34.15
C ILE A 44 -1.83 -37.07 35.21
N ASP A 45 -1.48 -37.09 36.50
CA ASP A 45 -2.47 -37.07 37.59
C ASP A 45 -3.26 -35.74 37.64
N GLU A 46 -2.61 -34.61 37.35
CA GLU A 46 -3.24 -33.29 37.21
C GLU A 46 -4.19 -33.22 36.02
N LEU A 47 -3.83 -33.82 34.89
CA LEU A 47 -4.69 -33.90 33.68
C LEU A 47 -5.79 -34.97 33.80
N ALA A 48 -5.53 -36.02 34.58
CA ALA A 48 -6.49 -37.09 34.87
C ALA A 48 -7.54 -36.64 35.89
N THR A 49 -7.28 -35.58 36.65
CA THR A 49 -8.28 -34.96 37.53
C THR A 49 -9.24 -34.15 36.66
N PRO A 50 -10.47 -34.62 36.39
CA PRO A 50 -11.38 -33.89 35.52
C PRO A 50 -11.71 -32.53 36.13
N HIS A 51 -11.89 -31.53 35.26
CA HIS A 51 -12.14 -30.16 35.69
C HIS A 51 -13.37 -30.11 36.61
N LYS A 52 -13.30 -29.40 37.74
CA LYS A 52 -14.38 -29.32 38.75
C LYS A 52 -15.78 -29.01 38.18
N ARG A 53 -15.85 -28.24 37.08
CA ARG A 53 -17.09 -27.94 36.35
C ARG A 53 -17.67 -29.15 35.62
N MET A 54 -16.82 -30.01 35.08
CA MET A 54 -17.21 -31.27 34.44
C MET A 54 -17.74 -32.27 35.48
N PHE A 55 -17.14 -32.31 36.66
CA PHE A 55 -17.68 -33.09 37.79
C PHE A 55 -19.08 -32.62 38.20
N LEU A 56 -19.28 -31.30 38.32
CA LEU A 56 -20.60 -30.71 38.61
C LEU A 56 -21.64 -30.97 37.51
N ALA A 57 -21.22 -30.95 36.24
CA ALA A 57 -22.09 -31.26 35.11
C ALA A 57 -22.51 -32.74 35.10
N LEU A 58 -21.54 -33.66 35.21
CA LEU A 58 -21.78 -35.10 35.33
C LEU A 58 -22.63 -35.43 36.57
N TRP A 59 -22.40 -34.72 37.67
CA TRP A 59 -23.20 -34.86 38.89
C TRP A 59 -24.66 -34.45 38.65
N ASN A 60 -24.90 -33.34 37.97
CA ASN A 60 -26.26 -32.89 37.65
C ASN A 60 -26.96 -33.84 36.66
N GLU A 61 -26.24 -34.39 35.69
CA GLU A 61 -26.78 -35.38 34.73
C GLU A 61 -27.14 -36.71 35.41
N HIS A 62 -26.32 -37.19 36.33
CA HIS A 62 -26.54 -38.46 37.04
C HIS A 62 -27.23 -38.33 38.40
N ALA A 63 -27.73 -37.14 38.74
CA ALA A 63 -28.39 -36.86 40.02
C ALA A 63 -29.62 -37.76 40.27
N HIS A 64 -30.25 -38.26 39.20
CA HIS A 64 -31.41 -39.14 39.26
C HIS A 64 -31.10 -40.56 39.76
N HIS A 65 -29.84 -41.00 39.71
CA HIS A 65 -29.44 -42.33 40.17
C HIS A 65 -29.22 -42.42 41.69
N LEU A 66 -29.10 -41.28 42.38
CA LEU A 66 -28.92 -41.24 43.82
C LEU A 66 -30.24 -40.96 44.56
N PRO A 67 -30.46 -41.58 45.73
CA PRO A 67 -31.58 -41.21 46.60
C PRO A 67 -31.53 -39.72 46.94
N SER A 68 -32.68 -39.04 46.87
CA SER A 68 -32.78 -37.59 47.06
C SER A 68 -32.23 -37.10 48.41
N GLU A 69 -32.27 -37.95 49.44
CA GLU A 69 -31.69 -37.70 50.76
C GLU A 69 -30.16 -37.56 50.70
N LYS A 70 -29.48 -38.45 49.97
CA LYS A 70 -28.03 -38.42 49.81
C LYS A 70 -27.58 -37.21 48.99
N VAL A 71 -28.37 -36.83 47.97
CA VAL A 71 -28.10 -35.62 47.17
C VAL A 71 -28.22 -34.36 48.03
N LYS A 72 -29.26 -34.26 48.88
CA LYS A 72 -29.42 -33.14 49.81
C LYS A 72 -28.27 -33.07 50.81
N HIS A 73 -27.88 -34.21 51.38
CA HIS A 73 -26.76 -34.28 52.31
C HIS A 73 -25.44 -33.86 51.65
N LEU A 74 -25.17 -34.34 50.44
CA LEU A 74 -23.96 -33.98 49.72
C LEU A 74 -23.95 -32.50 49.33
N LYS A 75 -25.10 -31.94 48.92
CA LYS A 75 -25.24 -30.51 48.64
C LYS A 75 -24.96 -29.67 49.87
N GLN A 76 -25.50 -30.04 51.04
CA GLN A 76 -25.22 -29.37 52.31
C GLN A 76 -23.74 -29.45 52.68
N LEU A 77 -23.11 -30.61 52.50
CA LEU A 77 -21.70 -30.84 52.80
C LEU A 77 -20.79 -30.02 51.86
N LEU A 78 -21.13 -29.93 50.58
CA LEU A 78 -20.46 -29.04 49.62
C LEU A 78 -20.68 -27.57 50.00
N GLN A 79 -21.89 -27.20 50.37
CA GLN A 79 -22.22 -25.82 50.72
C GLN A 79 -21.53 -25.39 52.00
N GLN A 80 -21.29 -26.30 52.96
CA GLN A 80 -20.47 -26.07 54.15
C GLN A 80 -18.98 -25.97 53.81
N LEU A 81 -18.46 -26.88 52.99
CA LEU A 81 -17.04 -26.86 52.56
C LEU A 81 -16.68 -25.62 51.75
N TYR A 82 -17.63 -25.08 50.98
CA TYR A 82 -17.44 -23.91 50.13
C TYR A 82 -18.15 -22.66 50.65
N ALA A 83 -18.65 -22.68 51.90
CA ALA A 83 -19.18 -21.49 52.55
C ALA A 83 -18.03 -20.52 52.81
N MET A 84 -17.82 -19.61 51.86
CA MET A 84 -16.91 -18.48 52.04
C MET A 84 -17.56 -17.47 52.96
N THR A 85 -16.74 -16.81 53.78
CA THR A 85 -17.21 -15.63 54.50
C THR A 85 -17.58 -14.52 53.51
N PRO A 86 -18.50 -13.60 53.86
CA PRO A 86 -18.87 -12.51 52.97
C PRO A 86 -17.67 -11.64 52.57
N GLU A 87 -16.66 -11.53 53.43
CA GLU A 87 -15.41 -10.80 53.15
C GLU A 87 -14.54 -11.50 52.10
N GLU A 88 -14.34 -12.82 52.21
CA GLU A 88 -13.60 -13.61 51.22
C GLU A 88 -14.30 -13.62 49.87
N THR A 89 -15.63 -13.70 49.88
CA THR A 89 -16.44 -13.63 48.67
C THR A 89 -16.27 -12.30 47.95
N ALA A 90 -16.25 -11.19 48.69
CA ALA A 90 -16.01 -9.86 48.14
C ALA A 90 -14.61 -9.73 47.50
N LYS A 91 -13.58 -10.27 48.16
CA LYS A 91 -12.20 -10.31 47.63
C LYS A 91 -12.12 -11.13 46.34
N TYR A 92 -12.70 -12.32 46.33
CA TYR A 92 -12.73 -13.19 45.15
C TYR A 92 -13.34 -12.47 43.94
N PHE A 93 -14.52 -11.86 44.09
CA PHE A 93 -15.14 -11.12 42.99
C PHE A 93 -14.39 -9.86 42.57
N ALA A 94 -13.66 -9.21 43.50
CA ALA A 94 -12.80 -8.09 43.17
C ALA A 94 -11.61 -8.54 42.31
N GLU A 95 -10.96 -9.64 42.66
CA GLU A 95 -9.86 -10.25 41.88
C GLU A 95 -10.34 -10.69 40.50
N LEU A 96 -11.51 -11.34 40.41
CA LEU A 96 -12.10 -11.77 39.15
C LEU A 96 -12.40 -10.58 38.22
N LYS A 97 -12.90 -9.47 38.79
CA LYS A 97 -13.11 -8.22 38.06
C LYS A 97 -11.78 -7.60 37.61
N ALA A 98 -10.74 -7.64 38.44
CA ALA A 98 -9.42 -7.13 38.10
C ALA A 98 -8.77 -7.95 36.97
N GLU A 99 -8.87 -9.29 37.03
CA GLU A 99 -8.37 -10.19 36.00
C GLU A 99 -9.11 -10.00 34.67
N ALA A 100 -10.44 -9.89 34.72
CA ALA A 100 -11.24 -9.61 33.53
C ALA A 100 -10.85 -8.27 32.87
N LYS A 101 -10.62 -7.21 33.68
CA LYS A 101 -10.13 -5.92 33.19
C LYS A 101 -8.74 -6.04 32.57
N ALA A 102 -7.81 -6.73 33.21
CA ALA A 102 -6.46 -6.96 32.69
C ALA A 102 -6.49 -7.73 31.36
N ALA A 103 -7.31 -8.78 31.26
CA ALA A 103 -7.51 -9.53 30.03
C ALA A 103 -8.08 -8.66 28.89
N ALA A 104 -9.07 -7.81 29.20
CA ALA A 104 -9.64 -6.87 28.23
C ALA A 104 -8.60 -5.86 27.73
N MET A 105 -7.76 -5.33 28.62
CA MET A 105 -6.66 -4.41 28.26
C MET A 105 -5.63 -5.09 27.35
N ARG A 106 -5.22 -6.33 27.68
CA ARG A 106 -4.32 -7.13 26.83
C ARG A 106 -4.91 -7.36 25.43
N LYS A 107 -6.21 -7.67 25.34
CA LYS A 107 -6.91 -7.82 24.05
C LYS A 107 -6.90 -6.52 23.23
N LYS A 108 -7.22 -5.37 23.87
CA LYS A 108 -7.19 -4.06 23.21
C LYS A 108 -5.79 -3.70 22.70
N LEU A 109 -4.75 -3.95 23.50
CA LEU A 109 -3.37 -3.70 23.10
C LEU A 109 -2.97 -4.55 21.89
N LYS A 110 -3.29 -5.85 21.91
CA LYS A 110 -3.03 -6.76 20.79
C LYS A 110 -3.74 -6.30 19.51
N GLN A 111 -4.98 -5.82 19.61
CA GLN A 111 -5.71 -5.27 18.47
C GLN A 111 -5.05 -4.01 17.91
N ARG A 112 -4.64 -3.07 18.77
CA ARG A 112 -3.92 -1.86 18.34
C ARG A 112 -2.59 -2.20 17.67
N LEU A 113 -1.82 -3.12 18.24
CA LEU A 113 -0.55 -3.56 17.67
C LEU A 113 -0.74 -4.19 16.28
N ARG A 114 -1.76 -5.04 16.10
CA ARG A 114 -2.10 -5.62 14.79
C ARG A 114 -2.42 -4.54 13.76
N LYS A 115 -3.22 -3.54 14.12
CA LYS A 115 -3.54 -2.41 13.23
C LYS A 115 -2.28 -1.63 12.84
N TYR A 116 -1.44 -1.31 13.81
CA TYR A 116 -0.18 -0.61 13.59
C TYR A 116 0.76 -1.39 12.64
N LEU A 117 0.91 -2.70 12.85
CA LEU A 117 1.74 -3.53 11.99
C LEU A 117 1.21 -3.61 10.55
N LEU A 118 -0.11 -3.73 10.39
CA LEU A 118 -0.75 -3.71 9.07
C LEU A 118 -0.48 -2.39 8.34
N GLU A 119 -0.60 -1.28 9.04
CA GLU A 119 -0.38 0.06 8.48
C GLU A 119 1.09 0.26 8.10
N LYS A 120 2.02 -0.16 8.96
CA LYS A 120 3.47 -0.14 8.67
C LYS A 120 3.81 -1.00 7.44
N HIS A 121 3.19 -2.18 7.30
CA HIS A 121 3.38 -3.02 6.12
C HIS A 121 2.87 -2.34 4.84
N ARG A 122 1.69 -1.71 4.90
CA ARG A 122 1.12 -0.96 3.77
C ARG A 122 2.00 0.22 3.37
N GLN A 123 2.60 0.92 4.33
CA GLN A 123 3.56 2.01 4.07
C GLN A 123 4.79 1.48 3.33
N LYS A 124 5.41 0.39 3.80
CA LYS A 124 6.55 -0.25 3.10
C LYS A 124 6.19 -0.66 1.67
N GLN A 125 5.00 -1.19 1.43
CA GLN A 125 4.54 -1.54 0.07
C GLN A 125 4.41 -0.30 -0.82
N ARG A 126 3.86 0.80 -0.31
CA ARG A 126 3.76 2.06 -1.05
C ARG A 126 5.14 2.63 -1.41
N GLU A 127 6.09 2.58 -0.47
CA GLU A 127 7.47 3.01 -0.72
C GLU A 127 8.14 2.16 -1.80
N ARG A 128 7.98 0.83 -1.74
CA ARG A 128 8.48 -0.10 -2.77
C ARG A 128 7.87 0.20 -4.13
N ALA A 129 6.55 0.39 -4.20
CA ALA A 129 5.84 0.74 -5.43
C ALA A 129 6.32 2.09 -5.99
N HIS A 130 6.54 3.09 -5.15
CA HIS A 130 7.04 4.40 -5.57
C HIS A 130 8.47 4.34 -6.10
N LYS A 131 9.35 3.56 -5.44
CA LYS A 131 10.72 3.32 -5.92
C LYS A 131 10.71 2.62 -7.29
N LEU A 132 9.86 1.61 -7.47
CA LEU A 132 9.71 0.90 -8.74
C LEU A 132 9.17 1.83 -9.83
N PHE A 133 8.15 2.63 -9.54
CA PHE A 133 7.61 3.62 -10.47
C PHE A 133 8.67 4.64 -10.88
N LYS A 134 9.42 5.20 -9.92
CA LYS A 134 10.53 6.12 -10.22
C LYS A 134 11.60 5.49 -11.11
N ARG A 135 11.97 4.24 -10.85
CA ARG A 135 12.93 3.50 -11.68
C ARG A 135 12.39 3.32 -13.10
N LEU A 136 11.15 2.84 -13.25
CA LEU A 136 10.51 2.68 -14.55
C LEU A 136 10.40 4.00 -15.31
N LEU A 137 10.02 5.08 -14.62
CA LEU A 137 9.93 6.41 -15.22
C LEU A 137 11.31 6.88 -15.71
N LYS A 138 12.35 6.72 -14.87
CA LYS A 138 13.73 7.08 -15.26
C LYS A 138 14.16 6.28 -16.49
N CYS A 139 13.97 4.96 -16.50
CA CYS A 139 14.28 4.10 -17.64
C CYS A 139 13.47 4.48 -18.90
N GLY A 140 12.19 4.80 -18.74
CA GLY A 140 11.33 5.23 -19.85
C GLY A 140 11.77 6.57 -20.43
N MET A 141 12.15 7.52 -19.58
CA MET A 141 12.68 8.82 -20.02
C MET A 141 14.04 8.70 -20.70
N THR A 142 14.96 7.90 -20.17
CA THR A 142 16.27 7.66 -20.82
C THR A 142 16.07 6.96 -22.15
N TYR A 143 15.21 5.94 -22.22
CA TYR A 143 14.89 5.26 -23.47
C TYR A 143 14.29 6.20 -24.52
N ALA A 144 13.37 7.09 -24.11
CA ALA A 144 12.77 8.08 -25.01
C ALA A 144 13.76 9.15 -25.47
N ALA A 145 14.75 9.49 -24.65
CA ALA A 145 15.83 10.41 -25.03
C ALA A 145 16.81 9.77 -26.03
N GLU A 146 17.15 8.50 -25.83
CA GLU A 146 18.02 7.72 -26.74
C GLU A 146 17.34 7.38 -28.06
N ASN A 147 16.03 7.15 -28.04
CA ASN A 147 15.21 6.82 -29.20
C ASN A 147 14.19 7.94 -29.44
N PRO A 148 14.61 9.07 -30.03
CA PRO A 148 13.69 10.15 -30.34
C PRO A 148 12.61 9.60 -31.27
N VAL A 149 11.38 9.55 -30.77
CA VAL A 149 10.23 9.13 -31.58
C VAL A 149 10.13 10.10 -32.75
N PRO A 150 10.07 9.61 -34.00
CA PRO A 150 9.92 10.49 -35.15
C PRO A 150 8.68 11.35 -34.93
N PRO A 151 8.75 12.64 -35.29
CA PRO A 151 7.68 13.59 -35.02
C PRO A 151 6.35 13.02 -35.57
N LEU A 152 5.35 12.95 -34.69
CA LEU A 152 4.01 12.49 -35.04
C LEU A 152 3.25 13.58 -35.81
N VAL A 153 3.83 13.99 -36.94
CA VAL A 153 3.21 14.94 -37.86
C VAL A 153 2.03 14.24 -38.53
N SER A 154 0.86 14.87 -38.50
CA SER A 154 -0.31 14.35 -39.21
C SER A 154 0.00 14.10 -40.69
N ILE A 155 -0.56 13.04 -41.26
CA ILE A 155 -0.33 12.65 -42.67
C ILE A 155 -0.61 13.83 -43.61
N ARG A 156 -1.63 14.65 -43.32
CA ARG A 156 -1.97 15.85 -44.07
C ARG A 156 -0.87 16.91 -44.06
N LEU A 157 -0.30 17.21 -42.89
CA LEU A 157 0.78 18.19 -42.76
C LEU A 157 2.09 17.66 -43.36
N ARG A 158 2.28 16.33 -43.40
CA ARG A 158 3.36 15.72 -44.19
C ARG A 158 3.18 15.97 -45.68
N TYR A 159 2.01 15.68 -46.24
CA TYR A 159 1.77 16.00 -47.66
C TYR A 159 1.96 17.49 -47.98
N LEU A 160 1.50 18.37 -47.09
CA LEU A 160 1.70 19.80 -47.25
C LEU A 160 3.18 20.19 -47.20
N SER A 161 3.98 19.55 -46.34
CA SER A 161 5.43 19.78 -46.33
C SER A 161 6.15 19.22 -47.55
N ASP A 162 5.69 18.11 -48.15
CA ASP A 162 6.21 17.60 -49.42
C ASP A 162 5.97 18.60 -50.55
N ILE A 163 4.76 19.13 -50.65
CA ILE A 163 4.40 20.12 -51.68
C ILE A 163 5.27 21.37 -51.52
N ILE A 164 5.43 21.89 -50.29
CA ILE A 164 6.28 23.06 -50.04
C ILE A 164 7.74 22.77 -50.40
N LEU A 165 8.24 21.58 -50.03
CA LEU A 165 9.60 21.16 -50.36
C LEU A 165 9.83 21.07 -51.86
N GLU A 166 8.90 20.47 -52.60
CA GLU A 166 8.93 20.39 -54.06
C GLU A 166 9.06 21.79 -54.67
N GLN A 167 8.20 22.74 -54.25
CA GLN A 167 8.26 24.11 -54.75
C GLN A 167 9.57 24.85 -54.39
N LEU A 168 10.07 24.68 -53.16
CA LEU A 168 11.34 25.30 -52.74
C LEU A 168 12.55 24.73 -53.48
N CYS A 169 12.53 23.41 -53.74
CA CYS A 169 13.56 22.70 -54.49
C CYS A 169 13.55 23.10 -55.96
N ASP A 170 12.36 23.25 -56.58
CA ASP A 170 12.21 23.73 -57.95
C ASP A 170 12.76 25.15 -58.11
N LEU A 171 12.43 26.05 -57.18
CA LEU A 171 12.94 27.44 -57.20
C LEU A 171 14.46 27.52 -57.10
N ARG A 172 15.08 26.60 -56.34
CA ARG A 172 16.54 26.56 -56.16
C ARG A 172 17.27 25.62 -57.12
N LYS A 173 16.53 24.90 -57.98
CA LYS A 173 17.06 23.86 -58.89
C LYS A 173 17.86 22.78 -58.15
N VAL A 174 17.38 22.36 -56.98
CA VAL A 174 17.99 21.29 -56.15
C VAL A 174 17.06 20.08 -56.18
N ALA A 175 17.63 18.87 -56.12
CA ALA A 175 16.83 17.65 -56.06
C ALA A 175 16.03 17.57 -54.75
N VAL A 176 14.79 17.10 -54.84
CA VAL A 176 13.89 16.93 -53.68
C VAL A 176 14.46 15.84 -52.75
N PRO A 177 14.65 16.11 -51.45
CA PRO A 177 15.15 15.13 -50.52
C PRO A 177 14.13 14.01 -50.27
N ASN A 178 14.58 12.76 -50.31
CA ASN A 178 13.76 11.62 -49.93
C ASN A 178 13.34 11.68 -48.45
N ARG A 179 12.17 11.12 -48.12
CA ARG A 179 11.62 11.08 -46.75
C ARG A 179 12.46 10.31 -45.73
N SER A 180 13.46 9.55 -46.15
CA SER A 180 14.47 8.96 -45.26
C SER A 180 15.51 9.98 -44.78
N ASN A 181 15.49 11.21 -45.31
CA ASN A 181 16.42 12.28 -44.99
C ASN A 181 15.82 13.19 -43.91
N THR A 182 16.65 13.59 -42.94
CA THR A 182 16.24 14.40 -41.79
C THR A 182 15.58 15.71 -42.22
N VAL A 183 16.06 16.34 -43.29
CA VAL A 183 15.53 17.62 -43.81
C VAL A 183 14.02 17.58 -44.07
N ALA A 184 13.50 16.46 -44.56
CA ALA A 184 12.07 16.32 -44.85
C ALA A 184 11.23 16.26 -43.57
N ASP A 185 11.76 15.64 -42.51
CA ASP A 185 11.13 15.61 -41.19
C ASP A 185 11.16 16.98 -40.51
N TRP A 186 12.27 17.71 -40.64
CA TRP A 186 12.39 19.08 -40.14
C TRP A 186 11.36 20.02 -40.77
N MET A 187 11.15 19.91 -42.09
CA MET A 187 10.11 20.69 -42.78
C MET A 187 8.70 20.29 -42.35
N ALA A 188 8.45 19.01 -42.11
CA ALA A 188 7.16 18.55 -41.59
C ALA A 188 6.87 19.12 -40.18
N ILE A 189 7.89 19.14 -39.30
CA ILE A 189 7.79 19.77 -37.96
C ILE A 189 7.56 21.28 -38.08
N ALA A 190 8.28 21.96 -38.98
CA ALA A 190 8.14 23.41 -39.15
C ALA A 190 6.74 23.79 -39.62
N VAL A 191 6.20 23.06 -40.60
CA VAL A 191 4.84 23.21 -41.11
C VAL A 191 3.81 22.97 -40.00
N GLU A 192 4.01 21.95 -39.17
CA GLU A 192 3.13 21.65 -38.05
C GLU A 192 3.09 22.78 -37.02
N ARG A 193 4.26 23.31 -36.63
CA ARG A 193 4.34 24.44 -35.70
C ARG A 193 3.67 25.69 -36.24
N LEU A 194 3.87 26.00 -37.52
CA LEU A 194 3.22 27.11 -38.20
C LEU A 194 1.70 26.94 -38.26
N TYR A 195 1.23 25.74 -38.61
CA TYR A 195 -0.19 25.42 -38.68
C TYR A 195 -0.88 25.60 -37.32
N TYR A 196 -0.31 25.03 -36.25
CA TYR A 196 -0.90 25.17 -34.91
C TYR A 196 -0.82 26.60 -34.37
N ALA A 197 0.26 27.34 -34.63
CA ALA A 197 0.35 28.75 -34.26
C ALA A 197 -0.72 29.59 -34.98
N ALA A 198 -0.90 29.37 -36.29
CA ALA A 198 -1.94 30.04 -37.06
C ALA A 198 -3.34 29.67 -36.54
N GLN A 199 -3.61 28.38 -36.30
CA GLN A 199 -4.90 27.93 -35.79
C GLN A 199 -5.21 28.51 -34.41
N LEU A 200 -4.22 28.61 -33.52
CA LEU A 200 -4.38 29.23 -32.21
C LEU A 200 -4.77 30.70 -32.34
N SER A 201 -4.08 31.46 -33.21
CA SER A 201 -4.40 32.87 -33.43
C SER A 201 -5.80 33.09 -34.03
N ILE A 202 -6.24 32.20 -34.92
CA ILE A 202 -7.59 32.23 -35.49
C ILE A 202 -8.63 31.95 -34.41
N ASN A 203 -8.40 30.96 -33.56
CA ASN A 203 -9.30 30.64 -32.46
C ASN A 203 -9.39 31.81 -31.47
N GLU A 204 -8.26 32.43 -31.10
CA GLU A 204 -8.23 33.61 -30.23
C GLU A 204 -9.05 34.77 -30.82
N MET A 205 -8.85 35.10 -32.10
CA MET A 205 -9.65 36.13 -32.80
C MET A 205 -11.14 35.81 -32.79
N THR A 206 -11.49 34.55 -33.05
CA THR A 206 -12.89 34.10 -33.07
C THR A 206 -13.53 34.19 -31.68
N ASP A 207 -12.78 33.88 -30.63
CA ASP A 207 -13.24 33.99 -29.24
C ASP A 207 -13.47 35.47 -28.86
N TYR A 208 -12.59 36.39 -29.29
CA TYR A 208 -12.79 37.83 -29.11
C TYR A 208 -14.03 38.35 -29.85
N GLU A 209 -14.24 37.92 -31.10
CA GLU A 209 -15.42 38.30 -31.89
C GLU A 209 -16.70 37.82 -31.21
N GLN A 210 -16.73 36.59 -30.70
CA GLN A 210 -17.88 36.05 -29.96
C GLN A 210 -18.15 36.81 -28.66
N LEU A 211 -17.12 37.19 -27.91
CA LEU A 211 -17.25 38.01 -26.71
C LEU A 211 -17.77 39.42 -27.03
N SER A 212 -17.28 40.05 -28.10
CA SER A 212 -17.78 41.36 -28.54
C SER A 212 -19.23 41.33 -29.03
N ALA A 213 -19.67 40.21 -29.62
CA ALA A 213 -21.05 40.03 -30.08
C ALA A 213 -22.03 39.78 -28.91
N GLN A 214 -21.54 39.29 -27.77
CA GLN A 214 -22.35 39.06 -26.56
C GLN A 214 -22.54 40.33 -25.71
N HIS A 215 -21.67 41.33 -25.85
CA HIS A 215 -21.77 42.61 -25.14
C HIS A 215 -21.66 43.83 -26.09
N PRO A 216 -22.67 44.07 -26.94
CA PRO A 216 -22.63 45.18 -27.92
C PRO A 216 -22.76 46.59 -27.30
N ASP A 217 -23.27 46.71 -26.06
CA ASP A 217 -23.73 48.00 -25.51
C ASP A 217 -22.77 48.72 -24.54
N GLU A 218 -21.61 48.16 -24.19
CA GLU A 218 -20.67 48.82 -23.24
C GLU A 218 -19.63 49.75 -23.90
N THR A 219 -19.48 49.74 -25.23
CA THR A 219 -18.50 50.61 -25.93
C THR A 219 -19.09 51.93 -26.45
N ALA A 220 -20.39 52.18 -26.26
CA ALA A 220 -21.03 53.45 -26.64
C ALA A 220 -20.92 54.55 -25.57
N ALA A 221 -20.33 54.28 -24.41
CA ALA A 221 -19.98 55.32 -23.44
C ALA A 221 -18.66 55.97 -23.84
N ALA A 222 -18.73 56.88 -24.81
CA ALA A 222 -17.65 57.81 -25.10
C ALA A 222 -17.24 58.51 -23.80
N PRO A 223 -15.95 58.53 -23.42
CA PRO A 223 -15.49 59.39 -22.33
C PRO A 223 -15.70 60.83 -22.79
N ASP A 224 -16.61 61.51 -22.11
CA ASP A 224 -16.97 62.91 -22.32
C ASP A 224 -15.70 63.78 -22.23
N MET A 225 -15.16 64.11 -23.40
CA MET A 225 -14.04 65.03 -23.60
C MET A 225 -14.56 66.46 -23.42
N HIS A 226 -14.84 66.85 -22.18
CA HIS A 226 -14.93 68.26 -21.80
C HIS A 226 -13.64 68.71 -21.10
N GLN A 227 -12.69 69.11 -21.94
CA GLN A 227 -11.70 70.19 -21.73
C GLN A 227 -12.41 71.54 -21.44
N PRO A 228 -11.72 72.70 -21.22
CA PRO A 228 -10.37 73.00 -20.69
C PRO A 228 -10.34 74.20 -19.69
N LEU A 229 -9.12 74.51 -19.23
CA LEU A 229 -8.60 75.74 -18.55
C LEU A 229 -8.96 75.97 -17.08
#